data_AF-A0A9N9HN82-F1
#
_entry.id   AF-A0A9N9HN82-F1
#
_cell.length_a   1.000
_cell.length_b   1.000
_cell.length_c   1.000
_cell.angle_alpha   90.00
_cell.angle_beta   90.00
_cell.angle_gamma   90.00
#
_symmetry.space_group_name_H-M   'P 1'
#
loop_
_entity.id
_entity.type
_entity.pdbx_description
1 polymer ?
#
loop_
_entity_poly.entity_id
_entity_poly.type
_entity_poly.pdbx_seq_one_letter_code
_entity_poly.pdbx_strand_id
1 'polypeptide(L)'
;MYNGWYINEREERCTQSIIFSDDYPVTRLRGQLKGIKRILEERNLWPAKKIRLVCERYSEKNNDNPEILNCCAWRIMSQQPDFCEHYNYKDLLKHVPEILVSVPITTTRKFSRKSWRYMDAYYKGLKGRTAEWAV
;
A
#
# COMPACT_ATOMS: atom_id res chain seq x y z
N MET A 1 -12.45 -2.00 -3.75
CA MET A 1 -10.99 -1.95 -3.98
C MET A 1 -10.75 -1.91 -5.48
N TYR A 2 -10.24 -0.79 -5.99
CA TYR A 2 -9.99 -0.63 -7.43
C TYR A 2 -8.64 -1.26 -7.82
N ASN A 3 -8.60 -1.80 -9.04
CA ASN A 3 -7.34 -2.22 -9.65
C ASN A 3 -6.47 -1.00 -9.96
N GLY A 4 -5.16 -1.14 -9.77
CA GLY A 4 -4.19 -0.14 -10.21
C GLY A 4 -3.88 -0.26 -11.70
N TRP A 5 -2.89 0.47 -12.17
CA TRP A 5 -2.34 0.33 -13.51
C TRP A 5 -0.82 0.52 -13.47
N TYR A 6 -0.12 0.06 -14.51
CA TYR A 6 1.31 0.30 -14.68
C TYR A 6 1.65 0.32 -16.17
N ILE A 7 2.85 0.80 -16.49
CA ILE A 7 3.39 0.77 -17.85
C ILE A 7 4.34 -0.43 -17.94
N ASN A 8 4.12 -1.30 -18.92
CA ASN A 8 4.98 -2.45 -19.17
C ASN A 8 6.24 -2.06 -19.97
N GLU A 9 7.14 -3.03 -20.22
CA GLU A 9 8.36 -2.82 -21.02
C GLU A 9 8.09 -2.41 -22.48
N ARG A 10 6.85 -2.55 -22.96
CA ARG A 10 6.41 -2.16 -24.31
C ARG A 10 5.75 -0.78 -24.34
N GLU A 11 5.82 -0.03 -23.23
CA GLU A 11 5.17 1.27 -23.04
C GLU A 11 3.63 1.24 -23.08
N GLU A 12 3.02 0.07 -22.85
CA GLU A 12 1.58 -0.10 -22.83
C GLU A 12 1.02 -0.01 -21.41
N ARG A 13 -0.16 0.61 -21.25
CA ARG A 13 -0.87 0.71 -19.97
C ARG A 13 -1.58 -0.61 -19.66
N CYS A 14 -1.11 -1.33 -18.65
CA CYS A 14 -1.71 -2.57 -18.18
C CYS A 14 -2.50 -2.35 -16.88
N THR A 15 -3.69 -2.96 -16.78
CA THR A 15 -4.46 -3.00 -15.52
C THR A 15 -3.82 -3.98 -14.55
N GLN A 16 -3.59 -3.56 -13.30
CA GLN A 16 -3.03 -4.41 -12.26
C GLN A 16 -4.05 -4.72 -11.16
N SER A 17 -4.44 -5.99 -11.07
CA SER A 17 -5.24 -6.46 -9.94
C SER A 17 -4.40 -6.57 -8.67
N ILE A 18 -4.90 -6.00 -7.57
CA ILE A 18 -4.28 -6.06 -6.23
C ILE A 18 -4.70 -7.35 -5.48
N ILE A 19 -5.74 -8.02 -5.97
CA ILE A 19 -6.34 -9.22 -5.37
C ILE A 19 -6.07 -10.42 -6.30
N PHE A 20 -5.83 -11.59 -5.73
CA PHE A 20 -5.76 -12.82 -6.51
C PHE A 20 -7.13 -13.19 -7.09
N SER A 21 -7.14 -13.59 -8.36
CA SER A 21 -8.34 -14.12 -9.02
C SER A 21 -8.92 -15.31 -8.26
N ASP A 22 -10.23 -15.52 -8.39
CA ASP A 22 -10.92 -16.68 -7.82
C ASP A 22 -10.49 -18.00 -8.50
N ASP A 23 -9.95 -17.92 -9.71
CA ASP A 23 -9.38 -19.07 -10.43
C ASP A 23 -7.88 -19.28 -10.11
N TYR A 24 -7.33 -18.58 -9.12
CA TYR A 24 -5.91 -18.67 -8.80
C TYR A 24 -5.51 -20.09 -8.36
N PRO A 25 -4.38 -20.66 -8.86
CA PRO A 25 -4.02 -22.07 -8.61
C PRO A 25 -3.93 -22.44 -7.13
N VAL A 26 -3.54 -21.50 -6.27
CA VAL A 26 -3.46 -21.73 -4.83
C VAL A 26 -4.75 -21.25 -4.17
N THR A 27 -5.60 -22.19 -3.73
CA THR A 27 -6.94 -21.90 -3.17
C THR A 27 -6.93 -20.92 -2.01
N ARG A 28 -6.00 -21.06 -1.04
CA ARG A 28 -5.89 -20.17 0.12
C ARG A 28 -5.60 -18.71 -0.21
N LEU A 29 -5.11 -18.44 -1.42
CA LEU A 29 -4.76 -17.09 -1.86
C LEU A 29 -5.88 -16.43 -2.67
N ARG A 30 -6.90 -17.16 -3.13
CA ARG A 30 -8.03 -16.59 -3.87
C ARG A 30 -8.73 -15.50 -3.05
N GLY A 31 -9.01 -14.36 -3.68
CA GLY A 31 -9.60 -13.20 -3.00
C GLY A 31 -8.67 -12.51 -1.98
N GLN A 32 -7.44 -13.01 -1.76
CA GLN A 32 -6.46 -12.37 -0.88
C GLN A 32 -5.67 -11.29 -1.62
N LEU A 33 -5.10 -10.35 -0.86
CA LEU A 33 -4.22 -9.31 -1.39
C LEU A 33 -2.86 -9.90 -1.79
N LYS A 34 -2.34 -9.47 -2.95
CA LYS A 34 -1.08 -9.98 -3.53
C LYS A 34 0.18 -9.55 -2.74
N GLY A 35 0.14 -8.37 -2.12
CA GLY A 35 1.28 -7.76 -1.44
C GLY A 35 2.32 -7.13 -2.38
N ILE A 36 3.14 -6.22 -1.84
CA ILE A 36 4.05 -5.36 -2.64
C ILE A 36 5.07 -6.16 -3.45
N LYS A 37 5.66 -7.21 -2.86
CA LYS A 37 6.67 -8.03 -3.57
C LYS A 37 6.11 -8.57 -4.88
N ARG A 38 4.93 -9.18 -4.82
CA ARG A 38 4.31 -9.82 -5.98
C ARG A 38 3.86 -8.82 -7.02
N ILE A 39 3.35 -7.68 -6.58
CA ILE A 39 3.01 -6.55 -7.43
C ILE A 39 4.24 -6.05 -8.22
N LEU A 40 5.40 -5.94 -7.57
CA LEU A 40 6.65 -5.55 -8.24
C LEU A 40 7.20 -6.63 -9.17
N GLU A 41 7.04 -7.92 -8.83
CA GLU A 41 7.40 -9.04 -9.71
C GLU A 41 6.56 -9.00 -10.99
N GLU A 42 5.25 -8.74 -10.90
CA GLU A 42 4.35 -8.59 -12.05
C GLU A 42 4.70 -7.39 -12.95
N ARG A 43 5.37 -6.36 -12.39
CA ARG A 43 5.84 -5.19 -13.12
C ARG A 43 7.27 -5.34 -13.68
N ASN A 44 7.94 -6.48 -13.47
CA ASN A 44 9.36 -6.69 -13.76
C ASN A 44 10.31 -5.71 -13.04
N LEU A 45 9.91 -5.23 -11.86
CA LEU A 45 10.68 -4.25 -11.08
C LEU A 45 11.28 -4.83 -9.79
N TRP A 46 11.01 -6.11 -9.51
CA TRP A 46 11.61 -6.77 -8.36
C TRP A 46 13.07 -7.14 -8.66
N PRO A 47 14.06 -6.56 -7.95
CA PRO A 47 15.46 -6.80 -8.25
C PRO A 47 15.88 -8.23 -7.90
N ALA A 48 16.92 -8.74 -8.60
CA ALA A 48 17.50 -10.06 -8.31
C ALA A 48 18.05 -10.16 -6.88
N LYS A 49 18.56 -9.04 -6.34
CA LYS A 49 18.97 -8.93 -4.94
C LYS A 49 17.72 -8.81 -4.06
N LYS A 50 17.66 -9.59 -2.97
CA LYS A 50 16.62 -9.42 -1.95
C LYS A 50 16.70 -8.03 -1.32
N ILE A 51 15.61 -7.28 -1.41
CA ILE A 51 15.46 -5.95 -0.83
C ILE A 51 14.47 -5.97 0.35
N ARG A 52 14.62 -5.03 1.28
CA ARG A 52 13.65 -4.83 2.38
C ARG A 52 12.44 -4.04 1.89
N LEU A 53 11.34 -4.11 2.64
CA LEU A 53 10.14 -3.31 2.37
C LEU A 53 10.46 -1.82 2.47
N VAL A 54 11.03 -1.42 3.61
CA VAL A 54 11.59 -0.09 3.87
C VAL A 54 13.01 -0.30 4.41
N CYS A 55 13.99 0.43 3.89
CA CYS A 55 15.35 0.40 4.42
C CYS A 55 15.54 1.48 5.50
N GLU A 56 16.47 1.26 6.43
CA GLU A 56 16.79 2.23 7.50
C GLU A 56 17.19 3.59 6.92
N ARG A 57 17.93 3.60 5.81
CA ARG A 57 18.32 4.81 5.06
C ARG A 57 17.14 5.65 4.56
N TYR A 58 16.02 5.00 4.22
CA TYR A 58 14.81 5.71 3.81
C TYR A 58 14.07 6.30 5.02
N SER A 59 14.15 5.66 6.18
CA SER A 59 13.44 6.06 7.40
C SER A 59 14.03 7.30 8.08
N GLU A 60 15.30 7.63 7.84
CA GLU A 60 16.06 8.65 8.61
C GLU A 60 16.30 10.00 7.87
N LYS A 61 15.58 10.24 6.75
CA LYS A 61 15.68 11.43 5.86
C LYS A 61 16.94 11.51 4.97
N ASN A 62 16.68 11.98 3.74
CA ASN A 62 17.59 12.47 2.71
C ASN A 62 18.75 11.55 2.30
N ASN A 63 18.43 10.68 1.34
CA ASN A 63 19.32 10.54 0.20
C ASN A 63 18.48 10.72 -1.07
N ASP A 64 18.31 11.97 -1.50
CA ASP A 64 17.99 12.32 -2.88
C ASP A 64 19.21 12.04 -3.78
N ASN A 65 19.91 10.93 -3.56
CA ASN A 65 20.90 10.46 -4.49
C ASN A 65 20.17 9.65 -5.57
N PRO A 66 19.99 10.20 -6.78
CA PRO A 66 19.27 9.53 -7.86
C PRO A 66 19.96 8.23 -8.32
N GLU A 67 21.23 7.99 -8.00
CA GLU A 67 21.91 6.73 -8.35
C GLU A 67 21.42 5.51 -7.55
N ILE A 68 20.68 5.71 -6.46
CA ILE A 68 20.11 4.63 -5.64
C ILE A 68 18.59 4.56 -5.86
N LEU A 69 18.15 4.35 -7.11
CA LEU A 69 16.72 4.22 -7.45
C LEU A 69 16.01 3.06 -6.73
N ASN A 70 16.73 1.99 -6.37
CA ASN A 70 16.12 0.71 -5.96
C ASN A 70 16.51 0.27 -4.53
N CYS A 71 16.59 1.21 -3.58
CA CYS A 71 17.07 0.89 -2.22
C CYS A 71 16.13 -0.03 -1.41
N CYS A 72 14.82 0.07 -1.62
CA CYS A 72 13.80 -0.73 -0.94
C CYS A 72 12.51 -0.80 -1.77
N ALA A 73 11.65 -1.77 -1.47
CA ALA A 73 10.45 -2.02 -2.26
C ALA A 73 9.49 -0.81 -2.23
N TRP A 74 9.42 -0.10 -1.10
CA TRP A 74 8.62 1.11 -0.98
C TRP A 74 9.11 2.23 -1.92
N ARG A 75 10.43 2.45 -2.03
CA ARG A 75 10.99 3.48 -2.93
C ARG A 75 10.66 3.17 -4.40
N ILE A 76 10.84 1.91 -4.81
CA ILE A 76 10.52 1.46 -6.17
C ILE A 76 9.04 1.72 -6.47
N MET A 77 8.14 1.31 -5.57
CA MET A 77 6.70 1.55 -5.71
C MET A 77 6.35 3.03 -5.75
N SER A 78 6.98 3.87 -4.91
CA SER A 78 6.67 5.31 -4.83
C SER A 78 7.03 6.10 -6.08
N GLN A 79 7.96 5.59 -6.89
CA GLN A 79 8.40 6.20 -8.15
C GLN A 79 7.57 5.72 -9.35
N GLN A 80 6.60 4.83 -9.14
CA GLN A 80 5.78 4.31 -10.21
C GLN A 80 4.79 5.35 -10.73
N PRO A 81 4.48 5.33 -12.03
CA PRO A 81 3.65 6.37 -12.66
C PRO A 81 2.24 6.42 -12.08
N ASP A 82 1.66 5.30 -11.64
CA ASP A 82 0.35 5.26 -10.98
C ASP A 82 0.32 5.88 -9.59
N PHE A 83 1.48 6.04 -8.94
CA PHE A 83 1.63 6.75 -7.66
C PHE A 83 2.11 8.18 -7.83
N CYS A 84 2.86 8.47 -8.91
CA CYS A 84 3.33 9.81 -9.25
C CYS A 84 2.30 10.63 -10.05
N GLU A 85 1.38 9.98 -10.77
CA GLU A 85 0.29 10.67 -11.47
C GLU A 85 -0.54 11.44 -10.44
N HIS A 86 -0.56 12.76 -10.59
CA HIS A 86 -1.15 13.64 -9.60
C HIS A 86 -2.66 13.39 -9.48
N TYR A 87 -3.07 12.83 -8.35
CA TYR A 87 -4.47 12.87 -7.94
C TYR A 87 -4.87 14.32 -7.73
N ASN A 88 -5.70 14.86 -8.63
CA ASN A 88 -6.33 16.15 -8.41
C ASN A 88 -7.33 16.02 -7.24
N TYR A 89 -7.35 16.99 -6.33
CA TYR A 89 -8.30 17.03 -5.22
C TYR A 89 -9.76 16.88 -5.69
N LYS A 90 -10.09 17.44 -6.86
CA LYS A 90 -11.43 17.29 -7.48
C LYS A 90 -11.75 15.85 -7.85
N ASP A 91 -10.78 15.12 -8.40
CA ASP A 91 -10.97 13.72 -8.77
C ASP A 91 -11.11 12.85 -7.53
N LEU A 92 -10.34 13.15 -6.48
CA LEU A 92 -10.47 12.47 -5.18
C LEU A 92 -11.89 12.63 -4.61
N LEU A 93 -12.40 13.87 -4.56
CA LEU A 93 -13.76 14.14 -4.05
C LEU A 93 -14.85 13.37 -4.80
N LYS A 94 -14.68 13.18 -6.11
CA LYS A 94 -15.61 12.40 -6.93
C LYS A 94 -15.65 10.93 -6.53
N HIS A 95 -14.50 10.33 -6.22
CA HIS A 95 -14.38 8.89 -5.93
C HIS A 95 -14.61 8.51 -4.46
N VAL A 96 -14.49 9.45 -3.52
CA VAL A 96 -14.66 9.16 -2.07
C VAL A 96 -15.99 8.44 -1.76
N PRO A 97 -17.16 8.85 -2.28
CA PRO A 97 -18.42 8.16 -1.98
C PRO A 97 -18.42 6.70 -2.45
N GLU A 98 -17.93 6.44 -3.66
CA GLU A 98 -17.83 5.10 -4.25
C GLU A 98 -16.92 4.20 -3.41
N ILE A 99 -15.77 4.74 -3.00
CA ILE A 99 -14.81 4.03 -2.15
C ILE A 99 -15.45 3.68 -0.80
N LEU A 100 -16.13 4.64 -0.15
CA LEU A 100 -16.75 4.42 1.15
C LEU A 100 -17.87 3.36 1.11
N VAL A 101 -18.65 3.31 0.02
CA VAL A 101 -19.66 2.26 -0.20
C VAL A 101 -19.01 0.88 -0.40
N SER A 102 -17.83 0.83 -1.03
CA SER A 102 -17.13 -0.43 -1.28
C SER A 102 -16.55 -1.10 -0.03
N VAL A 103 -16.47 -0.40 1.11
CA VAL A 103 -15.88 -0.92 2.34
C VAL A 103 -16.98 -1.49 3.25
N PRO A 104 -16.89 -2.76 3.68
CA PRO A 104 -17.85 -3.34 4.61
C PRO A 104 -17.91 -2.56 5.93
N ILE A 105 -19.13 -2.34 6.44
CA ILE A 105 -19.37 -1.64 7.72
C ILE A 105 -18.61 -2.30 8.89
N THR A 106 -18.41 -3.62 8.84
CA THR A 106 -17.62 -4.37 9.84
C THR A 106 -16.17 -3.88 9.90
N THR A 107 -15.57 -3.58 8.76
CA THR A 107 -14.22 -3.02 8.64
C THR A 107 -14.17 -1.62 9.24
N THR A 108 -15.08 -0.72 8.86
CA THR A 108 -15.17 0.63 9.41
C THR A 108 -15.31 0.59 10.93
N ARG A 109 -16.25 -0.21 11.46
CA ARG A 109 -16.44 -0.39 12.91
C ARG A 109 -15.21 -0.95 13.62
N LYS A 110 -14.46 -1.86 12.98
CA LYS A 110 -13.20 -2.39 13.53
C LYS A 110 -12.17 -1.28 13.70
N PHE A 111 -11.98 -0.44 12.68
CA PHE A 111 -11.05 0.69 12.73
C PHE A 111 -11.52 1.77 13.72
N SER A 112 -12.80 2.15 13.74
CA SER A 112 -13.33 3.12 14.71
C SER A 112 -13.11 2.67 16.15
N ARG A 113 -13.36 1.39 16.45
CA ARG A 113 -13.10 0.82 17.79
C ARG A 113 -11.62 0.82 18.13
N LYS A 114 -10.74 0.48 17.18
CA LYS A 114 -9.29 0.54 17.37
C LYS A 114 -8.86 1.97 17.71
N SER A 115 -9.31 2.97 16.93
CA SER A 115 -9.01 4.38 17.19
C SER A 115 -9.51 4.85 18.55
N TRP A 116 -10.73 4.46 18.95
CA TRP A 116 -11.27 4.80 20.27
C TRP A 116 -10.40 4.25 21.41
N ARG A 117 -9.92 3.00 21.30
CA ARG A 117 -9.01 2.41 22.29
C ARG A 117 -7.66 3.14 22.36
N TYR A 118 -7.12 3.58 21.22
CA TYR A 118 -5.94 4.46 21.23
C TYR A 118 -6.20 5.78 21.93
N MET A 119 -7.35 6.43 21.65
CA MET A 119 -7.70 7.71 22.28
C MET A 119 -7.85 7.57 23.79
N ASP A 120 -8.47 6.48 24.27
CA ASP A 120 -8.57 6.16 25.71
C ASP A 120 -7.19 5.91 26.33
N ALA A 121 -6.31 5.14 25.65
CA ALA A 121 -4.94 4.91 26.09
C ALA A 121 -4.14 6.22 26.21
N TYR A 122 -4.27 7.12 25.22
CA TYR A 122 -3.64 8.44 25.24
C TYR A 122 -4.19 9.33 26.34
N TYR A 123 -5.50 9.31 26.57
CA TYR A 123 -6.13 10.06 27.67
C TYR A 123 -5.60 9.62 29.04
N LYS A 124 -5.27 8.33 29.18
CA LYS A 124 -4.62 7.74 30.36
C LYS A 124 -3.10 7.98 30.43
N GLY A 125 -2.53 8.74 29.49
CA GLY A 125 -1.11 9.12 29.48
C GLY A 125 -0.17 8.10 28.86
N LEU A 126 -0.67 7.01 28.26
CA LEU A 126 0.16 6.05 27.53
C LEU A 126 0.66 6.67 26.23
N LYS A 127 1.86 6.29 25.76
CA LYS A 127 2.48 6.85 24.55
C LYS A 127 3.06 5.76 23.67
N GLY A 128 3.03 5.97 22.35
CA GLY A 128 3.73 5.13 21.36
C GLY A 128 3.51 3.62 21.59
N ARG A 129 4.61 2.88 21.78
CA ARG A 129 4.60 1.42 21.95
C ARG A 129 3.75 0.92 23.13
N THR A 130 3.67 1.68 24.22
CA THR A 130 2.85 1.31 25.39
C THR A 130 1.36 1.43 25.09
N ALA A 131 0.95 2.43 24.30
CA ALA A 131 -0.42 2.54 23.83
C ALA A 131 -0.76 1.44 22.82
N GLU A 132 0.16 1.10 21.91
CA GLU A 132 -0.02 0.01 20.96
C GLU A 132 -0.22 -1.34 21.65
N TRP A 133 0.51 -1.63 22.73
CA TRP A 133 0.30 -2.86 23.50
C TRP A 133 -1.07 -2.94 24.18
N ALA A 134 -1.66 -1.80 24.54
CA ALA A 134 -2.96 -1.73 25.22
C ALA A 134 -4.17 -1.84 24.25
N VAL A 135 -3.95 -1.72 22.93
CA VAL A 135 -4.99 -1.68 21.89
C VAL A 135 -4.98 -2.94 21.03
#